data_AF-A0A088E712-F1
#
_entry.id   AF-A0A088E712-F1
#
_cell.length_a   1.000
_cell.length_b   1.000
_cell.length_c   1.000
_cell.angle_alpha   90.00
_cell.angle_beta   90.00
_cell.angle_gamma   90.00
#
_symmetry.space_group_name_H-M   'P 1'
#
loop_
_entity.id
_entity.type
_entity.pdbx_description
1 polymer ?
#
loop_
_entity_poly.entity_id
_entity_poly.type
_entity_poly.pdbx_seq_one_letter_code
_entity_poly.pdbx_strand_id
1 'polypeptide(L)'
;MVRREGEGYRVIEIRECKYREVDVLGNLDEVIRDLGQPLFFVKVGEAKTELWDLLNDCRFWEAHELLEGIWRGSNGAERKYLQALILLCASMIKYRKNRGVSDELMERALSLISELPQDLLPLLYVRLGLNSQWGHAVNNT
;
A
#
# COMPACT_ATOMS: atom_id res chain seq x y z
N MET A 1 12.41 21.26 -7.39
CA MET A 1 12.64 20.78 -6.01
C MET A 1 11.35 21.04 -5.23
N VAL A 2 10.69 20.00 -4.72
CA VAL A 2 9.41 20.16 -3.99
C VAL A 2 9.70 20.78 -2.63
N ARG A 3 8.98 21.85 -2.26
CA ARG A 3 9.06 22.44 -0.91
C ARG A 3 8.69 21.37 0.11
N ARG A 4 9.56 21.14 1.10
CA ARG A 4 9.34 20.11 2.12
C ARG A 4 8.50 20.60 3.30
N GLU A 5 8.36 21.91 3.48
CA GLU A 5 7.61 22.55 4.55
C GLU A 5 7.00 23.85 4.01
N GLY A 6 5.80 24.18 4.49
CA GLY A 6 5.10 25.43 4.24
C GLY A 6 4.34 25.87 5.48
N GLU A 7 3.68 27.02 5.42
CA GLU A 7 2.88 27.50 6.55
C GLU A 7 1.70 26.54 6.78
N GLY A 8 1.65 25.89 7.95
CA GLY A 8 0.55 24.97 8.29
C GLY A 8 0.60 23.57 7.66
N TYR A 9 1.67 23.18 6.95
CA TYR A 9 1.84 21.82 6.46
C TYR A 9 3.30 21.34 6.38
N ARG A 10 3.47 20.01 6.44
CA ARG A 10 4.76 19.33 6.29
C ARG A 10 4.67 18.16 5.34
N VAL A 11 5.54 18.15 4.32
CA VAL A 11 5.68 16.99 3.43
C VAL A 11 6.45 15.89 4.16
N ILE A 12 5.82 14.74 4.31
CA ILE A 12 6.37 13.57 5.01
C ILE A 12 7.17 12.71 4.05
N GLU A 13 6.56 12.37 2.91
CA GLU A 13 7.19 11.53 1.91
C GLU A 13 6.76 11.95 0.51
N ILE A 14 7.67 11.78 -0.45
CA ILE A 14 7.34 11.86 -1.87
C ILE A 14 7.68 10.51 -2.48
N ARG A 15 6.73 9.91 -3.21
CA ARG A 15 6.91 8.64 -3.92
C ARG A 15 6.66 8.83 -5.41
N GLU A 16 7.36 8.06 -6.23
CA GLU A 16 7.14 8.02 -7.68
C GLU A 16 6.78 6.59 -8.08
N CYS A 17 5.47 6.36 -8.26
CA CYS A 17 4.90 5.10 -8.74
C CYS A 17 4.21 5.36 -10.10
N LYS A 18 2.90 5.13 -10.22
CA LYS A 18 2.11 5.58 -11.38
C LYS A 18 1.99 7.10 -11.41
N TYR A 19 1.86 7.72 -10.23
CA TYR A 19 1.85 9.16 -10.03
C TYR A 19 3.02 9.58 -9.13
N ARG A 20 3.32 10.88 -9.12
CA ARG A 20 4.10 11.48 -8.03
C ARG A 20 3.15 11.72 -6.86
N GLU A 21 3.26 10.87 -5.86
CA GLU A 21 2.49 10.96 -4.63
C GLU A 21 3.24 11.80 -3.60
N VAL A 22 2.52 12.66 -2.90
CA VAL A 22 3.08 13.53 -1.86
C VAL A 22 2.24 13.34 -0.60
N ASP A 23 2.84 12.72 0.40
CA ASP A 23 2.23 12.59 1.71
C ASP A 23 2.47 13.85 2.50
N VAL A 24 1.39 14.40 3.04
CA VAL A 24 1.42 15.66 3.78
C VAL A 24 0.66 15.51 5.09
N LEU A 25 1.21 16.08 6.15
CA LEU A 25 0.48 16.35 7.39
C LEU A 25 0.23 17.86 7.49
N GLY A 26 -1.03 18.25 7.67
CA GLY A 26 -1.41 19.65 7.88
C GLY A 26 -2.61 20.10 7.05
N ASN A 27 -2.67 21.40 6.79
CA ASN A 27 -3.77 22.05 6.07
C ASN A 27 -3.68 21.82 4.55
N LEU A 28 -4.75 21.29 3.95
CA LEU A 28 -4.80 20.99 2.51
C LEU A 28 -4.83 22.23 1.61
N ASP A 29 -5.48 23.32 2.03
CA ASP A 29 -5.58 24.55 1.24
C ASP A 29 -4.20 25.19 1.07
N GLU A 30 -3.39 25.19 2.14
CA GLU A 30 -2.01 25.65 2.14
C GLU A 30 -1.14 24.80 1.21
N VAL A 31 -1.36 23.48 1.19
CA VAL A 31 -0.67 22.55 0.28
C VAL A 31 -1.01 22.84 -1.17
N ILE A 32 -2.30 23.01 -1.49
CA ILE A 32 -2.75 23.28 -2.85
C ILE A 32 -2.20 24.63 -3.34
N ARG A 33 -2.16 25.64 -2.47
CA ARG A 33 -1.57 26.95 -2.79
C ARG A 33 -0.08 26.83 -3.12
N ASP A 34 0.67 26.07 -2.34
CA ASP A 34 2.14 26.02 -2.45
C ASP A 34 2.66 24.96 -3.43
N LEU A 35 1.98 23.81 -3.55
CA LEU A 35 2.38 22.67 -4.41
C LEU A 35 1.54 22.54 -5.68
N GLY A 36 0.41 23.25 -5.76
CA GLY A 36 -0.53 23.20 -6.87
C GLY A 36 -1.68 22.20 -6.66
N GLN A 37 -2.67 22.28 -7.54
CA GLN A 37 -3.85 21.41 -7.50
C GLN A 37 -3.48 19.95 -7.82
N PRO A 38 -3.75 18.98 -6.93
CA PRO A 38 -3.54 17.57 -7.23
C PRO A 38 -4.63 17.02 -8.16
N LEU A 39 -4.31 15.96 -8.91
CA LEU A 39 -5.30 15.21 -9.70
C LEU A 39 -6.41 14.63 -8.82
N PHE A 40 -6.02 14.15 -7.63
CA PHE A 40 -6.89 13.70 -6.56
C PHE A 40 -6.08 13.72 -5.26
N PHE A 41 -6.77 13.76 -4.12
CA PHE A 41 -6.16 13.56 -2.81
C PHE A 41 -6.95 12.52 -2.05
N VAL A 42 -6.27 11.84 -1.13
CA VAL A 42 -6.86 10.81 -0.28
C VAL A 42 -6.50 11.15 1.14
N LYS A 43 -7.51 11.27 2.00
CA LYS A 43 -7.29 11.41 3.44
C LYS A 43 -7.04 10.05 4.06
N VAL A 44 -6.07 10.00 4.97
CA VAL A 44 -5.79 8.78 5.74
C VAL A 44 -7.06 8.34 6.46
N GLY A 45 -7.43 7.07 6.29
CA GLY A 45 -8.64 6.48 6.88
C GLY A 45 -9.94 6.71 6.09
N GLU A 46 -9.95 7.57 5.07
CA GLU A 46 -11.13 7.80 4.23
C GLU A 46 -11.05 7.06 2.87
N ALA A 47 -9.91 6.48 2.54
CA ALA A 47 -9.72 5.68 1.33
C ALA A 47 -10.53 4.38 1.42
N LYS A 48 -11.68 4.33 0.74
CA LYS A 48 -12.41 3.08 0.49
C LYS A 48 -12.09 2.60 -0.92
N THR A 49 -10.99 1.88 -1.05
CA THR A 49 -10.59 1.28 -2.32
C THR A 49 -10.25 -0.16 -2.10
N GLU A 50 -10.78 -1.02 -2.97
CA GLU A 50 -10.55 -2.46 -2.94
C GLU A 50 -9.07 -2.77 -3.21
N LEU A 51 -8.54 -3.83 -2.60
CA LEU A 51 -7.12 -4.22 -2.76
C LEU A 51 -6.68 -4.31 -4.23
N TRP A 52 -7.53 -4.90 -5.08
CA TRP A 52 -7.20 -5.10 -6.49
C TRP A 52 -7.15 -3.79 -7.26
N ASP A 53 -8.03 -2.84 -6.95
CA ASP A 53 -7.99 -1.51 -7.57
C ASP A 53 -6.70 -0.78 -7.16
N LEU A 54 -6.32 -0.86 -5.88
CA LEU A 54 -5.05 -0.29 -5.40
C LEU A 54 -3.85 -0.88 -6.14
N LEU A 55 -3.78 -2.20 -6.28
CA LEU A 55 -2.68 -2.87 -6.99
C LEU A 55 -2.68 -2.52 -8.48
N ASN A 56 -3.83 -2.51 -9.15
CA ASN A 56 -3.97 -2.16 -10.57
C ASN A 56 -3.59 -0.71 -10.85
N ASP A 57 -3.83 0.19 -9.90
CA ASP A 57 -3.43 1.59 -9.99
C ASP A 57 -2.01 1.88 -9.45
N CYS A 58 -1.24 0.83 -9.13
CA CYS A 58 0.10 0.93 -8.55
C CYS A 58 0.14 1.75 -7.24
N ARG A 59 -0.96 1.78 -6.49
CA ARG A 59 -1.09 2.37 -5.14
C ARG A 59 -0.56 1.40 -4.10
N PHE A 60 0.73 1.07 -4.23
CA PHE A 60 1.37 0.01 -3.44
C PHE A 60 1.45 0.34 -1.95
N TRP A 61 1.50 1.62 -1.57
CA TRP A 61 1.51 2.03 -0.17
C TRP A 61 0.17 1.74 0.51
N GLU A 62 -0.94 2.12 -0.11
CA GLU A 62 -2.26 1.84 0.44
C GLU A 62 -2.59 0.34 0.41
N ALA A 63 -2.18 -0.36 -0.65
CA ALA A 63 -2.30 -1.81 -0.70
C ALA A 63 -1.51 -2.48 0.44
N HIS A 64 -0.29 -2.00 0.71
CA HIS A 64 0.54 -2.44 1.83
C HIS A 64 -0.17 -2.25 3.18
N GLU A 65 -0.71 -1.06 3.47
CA GLU A 65 -1.41 -0.76 4.72
C GLU A 65 -2.65 -1.66 4.92
N LEU A 66 -3.43 -1.86 3.85
CA LEU A 66 -4.61 -2.74 3.87
C LEU A 66 -4.21 -4.18 4.17
N LEU A 67 -3.18 -4.69 3.48
CA LEU A 67 -2.65 -6.03 3.70
C LEU A 67 -2.07 -6.20 5.10
N GLU A 68 -1.38 -5.20 5.66
CA GLU A 68 -0.91 -5.22 7.04
C GLU A 68 -2.06 -5.34 8.05
N GLY A 69 -3.17 -4.63 7.79
CA GLY A 69 -4.38 -4.73 8.60
C GLY A 69 -4.89 -6.18 8.69
N ILE A 70 -5.01 -6.86 7.55
CA ILE A 70 -5.45 -8.26 7.48
C ILE A 70 -4.39 -9.18 8.11
N TRP A 71 -3.10 -8.93 7.82
CA TRP A 71 -1.98 -9.72 8.30
C TRP A 71 -1.94 -9.80 9.83
N ARG A 72 -2.19 -8.69 10.53
CA ARG A 72 -2.19 -8.64 12.01
C ARG A 72 -3.11 -9.69 12.65
N GLY A 73 -4.24 -10.02 12.04
CA GLY A 73 -5.19 -11.04 12.52
C GLY A 73 -5.01 -12.44 11.94
N SER A 74 -4.09 -12.64 11.00
CA SER A 74 -3.89 -13.89 10.27
C SER A 74 -2.84 -14.81 10.90
N ASN A 75 -2.94 -16.11 10.62
CA ASN A 75 -2.06 -17.17 11.16
C ASN A 75 -1.60 -18.16 10.07
N GLY A 76 -0.57 -18.96 10.37
CA GLY A 76 -0.13 -20.06 9.52
C GLY A 76 0.23 -19.64 8.09
N ALA A 77 -0.24 -20.42 7.10
CA ALA A 77 0.03 -20.19 5.68
C ALA A 77 -0.53 -18.85 5.16
N GLU A 78 -1.70 -18.43 5.65
CA GLU A 78 -2.32 -17.15 5.27
C GLU A 78 -1.44 -15.98 5.71
N ARG A 79 -0.95 -16.00 6.95
CA ARG A 79 -0.02 -14.97 7.46
C ARG A 79 1.23 -14.85 6.61
N LYS A 80 1.81 -15.99 6.22
CA LYS A 80 3.02 -16.05 5.40
C LYS A 80 2.77 -15.51 3.99
N TYR A 81 1.63 -15.85 3.40
CA TYR A 81 1.20 -15.34 2.09
C TYR A 81 1.00 -13.82 2.11
N LEU A 82 0.26 -13.31 3.09
CA LEU A 82 0.06 -11.88 3.27
C LEU A 82 1.39 -11.14 3.49
N GLN A 83 2.30 -11.71 4.30
CA GLN A 83 3.63 -11.14 4.50
C GLN A 83 4.41 -11.05 3.18
N ALA A 84 4.32 -12.05 2.30
CA ALA A 84 4.94 -11.99 0.99
C ALA A 84 4.36 -10.87 0.12
N LEU A 85 3.04 -10.69 0.11
CA LEU A 85 2.40 -9.61 -0.65
C LEU A 85 2.75 -8.21 -0.10
N ILE A 86 2.85 -8.07 1.22
CA ILE A 86 3.32 -6.83 1.88
C ILE A 86 4.75 -6.50 1.43
N LEU A 87 5.66 -7.48 1.44
CA LEU A 87 7.04 -7.30 0.98
C LEU A 87 7.11 -6.96 -0.51
N LEU A 88 6.24 -7.57 -1.33
CA LEU A 88 6.13 -7.24 -2.75
C LEU A 88 5.70 -5.78 -2.93
N CYS A 89 4.68 -5.30 -2.21
CA CYS A 89 4.28 -3.89 -2.25
C CYS A 89 5.42 -2.97 -1.80
N ALA A 90 6.09 -3.29 -0.70
CA ALA A 90 7.21 -2.51 -0.19
C ALA A 90 8.38 -2.46 -1.18
N SER A 91 8.68 -3.56 -1.88
CA SER A 91 9.66 -3.59 -2.97
C SER A 91 9.29 -2.60 -4.07
N MET A 92 8.04 -2.63 -4.55
CA MET A 92 7.58 -1.73 -5.61
C MET A 92 7.68 -0.24 -5.23
N ILE A 93 7.42 0.09 -3.97
CA ILE A 93 7.61 1.46 -3.44
C ILE A 93 9.08 1.88 -3.45
N LYS A 94 10.00 0.95 -3.18
CA LYS A 94 11.45 1.21 -3.13
C LYS A 94 12.12 1.19 -4.50
N TYR A 95 11.53 0.55 -5.52
CA TYR A 95 12.11 0.36 -6.85
C TYR A 95 12.77 1.61 -7.46
N ARG A 96 12.15 2.78 -7.32
CA ARG A 96 12.69 4.05 -7.86
C ARG A 96 13.64 4.79 -6.90
N LYS A 97 13.58 4.50 -5.60
CA LYS A 97 14.35 5.18 -4.56
C LYS A 97 15.67 4.48 -4.22
N ASN A 98 15.62 3.15 -4.13
CA ASN A 98 16.77 2.31 -3.79
C ASN A 98 16.53 0.90 -4.35
N ARG A 99 17.18 0.61 -5.49
CA ARG A 99 17.03 -0.68 -6.17
C ARG A 99 17.55 -1.85 -5.36
N GLY A 100 18.67 -1.70 -4.64
CA GLY A 100 19.20 -2.79 -3.80
C GLY A 100 18.19 -3.23 -2.75
N VAL A 101 17.59 -2.28 -2.03
CA VAL A 101 16.53 -2.58 -1.05
C VAL A 101 15.28 -3.14 -1.73
N SER A 102 14.93 -2.64 -2.93
CA SER A 102 13.82 -3.20 -3.72
C SER A 102 14.05 -4.68 -4.03
N ASP A 103 15.24 -5.03 -4.51
CA ASP A 103 15.59 -6.39 -4.92
C ASP A 103 15.61 -7.33 -3.70
N GLU A 104 16.22 -6.91 -2.59
CA GLU A 104 16.22 -7.66 -1.32
C GLU A 104 14.80 -7.96 -0.81
N LEU A 105 13.89 -6.97 -0.87
CA LEU A 105 12.49 -7.16 -0.46
C LEU A 105 11.75 -8.11 -1.40
N MET A 106 12.01 -8.01 -2.70
CA MET A 106 11.41 -8.90 -3.71
C MET A 106 11.88 -10.35 -3.52
N GLU A 107 13.18 -10.56 -3.34
CA GLU A 107 13.74 -11.89 -3.08
C GLU A 107 13.13 -12.55 -1.84
N ARG A 108 12.96 -11.77 -0.75
CA ARG A 108 12.29 -12.24 0.47
C ARG A 108 10.82 -12.58 0.22
N ALA A 109 10.10 -11.77 -0.56
CA ALA A 109 8.72 -12.06 -0.94
C ALA A 109 8.61 -13.38 -1.71
N LEU A 110 9.48 -13.58 -2.70
CA LEU A 110 9.53 -14.79 -3.53
C LEU A 110 9.92 -16.03 -2.71
N SER A 111 10.88 -15.90 -1.80
CA SER A 111 11.25 -16.98 -0.87
C SER A 111 10.06 -17.42 -0.02
N LEU A 112 9.32 -16.49 0.58
CA LEU A 112 8.11 -16.83 1.35
C LEU A 112 7.05 -17.55 0.52
N ILE A 113 6.85 -17.14 -0.73
CA ILE A 113 5.91 -17.79 -1.66
C ILE A 113 6.38 -19.20 -2.02
N SER A 114 7.67 -19.39 -2.26
CA SER A 114 8.25 -20.69 -2.63
C SER A 114 8.13 -21.74 -1.52
N GLU A 115 8.11 -21.31 -0.26
CA GLU A 115 7.95 -22.17 0.91
C GLU A 115 6.49 -22.52 1.23
N LEU A 116 5.51 -21.94 0.52
CA LEU A 116 4.10 -22.29 0.67
C LEU A 116 3.75 -23.53 -0.17
N PRO A 117 2.80 -24.37 0.29
CA PRO A 117 2.25 -25.45 -0.54
C PRO A 117 1.64 -24.87 -1.82
N GLN A 118 2.14 -25.30 -2.99
CA GLN A 118 1.75 -24.72 -4.28
C GLN A 118 0.26 -24.90 -4.60
N ASP A 119 -0.30 -26.02 -4.15
CA ASP A 119 -1.72 -26.36 -4.21
C ASP A 119 -2.60 -25.43 -3.35
N LEU A 120 -2.02 -24.77 -2.34
CA LEU A 120 -2.74 -23.84 -1.47
C LEU A 120 -2.80 -22.42 -2.03
N LEU A 121 -1.91 -22.03 -2.96
CA LEU A 121 -1.83 -20.67 -3.50
C LEU A 121 -3.14 -20.19 -4.16
N PRO A 122 -3.85 -20.98 -4.98
CA PRO A 122 -5.14 -20.56 -5.54
C PRO A 122 -6.20 -20.29 -4.47
N LEU A 123 -6.23 -21.10 -3.41
CA LEU A 123 -7.19 -20.93 -2.31
C LEU A 123 -6.89 -19.68 -1.47
N LEU A 124 -5.61 -19.38 -1.25
CA LEU A 124 -5.18 -18.15 -0.58
C LEU A 124 -5.54 -16.90 -1.40
N TYR A 125 -5.37 -16.96 -2.73
CA TYR A 125 -5.80 -15.88 -3.63
C TYR A 125 -7.32 -15.64 -3.58
N VAL A 126 -8.12 -16.70 -3.68
CA VAL A 126 -9.59 -16.60 -3.59
C VAL A 126 -10.02 -16.04 -2.24
N ARG A 127 -9.45 -16.56 -1.14
CA ARG A 127 -9.74 -16.10 0.21
C ARG A 127 -9.38 -14.62 0.40
N LEU A 128 -8.23 -14.19 -0.12
CA LEU A 128 -7.84 -12.78 -0.08
C LEU A 128 -8.85 -11.91 -0.84
N GLY A 129 -9.31 -12.33 -2.02
CA GLY A 129 -10.32 -11.61 -2.79
C GLY A 129 -11.68 -11.50 -2.10
N LEU A 130 -12.07 -12.50 -1.30
CA LEU A 130 -13.28 -12.42 -0.48
C LEU A 130 -13.11 -11.49 0.73
N ASN A 131 -11.90 -11.45 1.30
CA ASN A 131 -11.60 -10.66 2.49
C ASN A 131 -11.16 -9.21 2.18
N SER A 132 -10.88 -8.88 0.92
CA SER A 132 -10.51 -7.52 0.53
C SER A 132 -11.71 -6.57 0.41
N GLN A 133 -12.95 -7.10 0.36
CA GLN A 133 -14.21 -6.36 0.15
C GLN A 133 -14.81 -5.70 1.40
N TRP A 134 -14.07 -5.62 2.51
CA TRP A 134 -14.59 -5.19 3.82
C TRP A 134 -14.68 -3.66 4.01
N GLY A 135 -14.91 -2.91 2.93
CA GLY A 135 -15.33 -1.49 3.01
C GLY A 135 -16.81 -1.28 3.33
N HIS A 136 -17.62 -2.36 3.31
CA HIS A 136 -19.09 -2.30 3.40
C HIS A 136 -19.72 -2.91 4.66
N ALA A 137 -19.01 -3.74 5.43
CA ALA A 137 -19.65 -4.55 6.48
C ALA A 137 -19.53 -4.01 7.92
N VAL A 138 -18.83 -2.88 8.16
CA VAL A 138 -18.61 -2.36 9.54
C VAL A 138 -19.72 -1.40 10.01
N ASN A 139 -20.78 -1.17 9.23
CA ASN A 139 -21.90 -0.28 9.61
C ASN A 139 -23.19 -1.01 10.01
N ASN A 140 -23.18 -2.33 10.23
CA ASN A 140 -24.38 -3.08 10.66
C ASN A 140 -24.04 -4.13 11.73
N THR A 141 -23.62 -3.68 12.92
CA THR A 141 -23.78 -4.35 14.23
C THR A 141 -23.57 -3.30 15.31
#